data_AF-A0A4Q3VBD3-F1
#
_entry.id   AF-A0A4Q3VBD3-F1
#
_cell.length_a   1.000
_cell.length_b   1.000
_cell.length_c   1.000
_cell.angle_alpha   90.00
_cell.angle_beta   90.00
_cell.angle_gamma   90.00
#
_symmetry.space_group_name_H-M   'P 1'
#
loop_
_entity.id
_entity.type
_entity.pdbx_description
1 polymer ?
#
loop_
_entity_poly.entity_id
_entity_poly.type
_entity_poly.pdbx_seq_one_letter_code
_entity_poly.pdbx_strand_id
1 'polypeptide(L)'
;MSLFTPSFDLEPYTFRGDHLREVAFPLGGIGTGCVSLDGRGNFQDWEIFGRPNKGSYLWQTMPLLWVKPEDEAARILAVQGPRVKNWLGEVAGAWTYGHGNLMHHMDGLPCFDEVEFAGTFPCARVRLKKENLPLEVELCGFNPFIPLDVDASGYPGACLIYRLKNTGEKRIDATLAWSLHNPVGNKVPLQPGEKDACRYETFDNGVSRGIQFSNDRFGEESVHRGTAALSTSWPETTILRQWKLGGWFDVFQEFWNEFKATGRFESIPEGDGVG
;
A
#
# COMPACT_ATOMS: atom_id res chain seq x y z
N MET A 1 36.35 0.39 3.25
CA MET A 1 35.09 -0.38 3.16
C MET A 1 33.92 0.51 3.52
N SER A 2 33.41 1.35 2.60
CA SER A 2 32.19 2.14 2.83
C SER A 2 31.39 2.38 1.54
N LEU A 3 31.23 1.34 0.72
CA LEU A 3 30.56 1.42 -0.58
C LEU A 3 29.01 1.47 -0.51
N PHE A 4 28.42 1.55 0.69
CA PHE A 4 26.95 1.53 0.87
C PHE A 4 26.46 2.37 2.05
N THR A 5 27.10 3.51 2.34
CA THR A 5 26.54 4.52 3.24
C THR A 5 25.88 5.61 2.40
N PRO A 6 24.57 5.54 2.11
CA PRO A 6 23.87 6.59 1.39
C PRO A 6 23.97 7.91 2.16
N SER A 7 24.20 9.02 1.43
CA SER A 7 24.12 10.38 1.98
C SER A 7 22.69 10.64 2.48
N PHE A 8 22.57 11.19 3.68
CA PHE A 8 21.30 11.69 4.22
C PHE A 8 21.07 13.18 3.88
N ASP A 9 22.07 13.87 3.33
CA ASP A 9 21.88 15.16 2.69
C ASP A 9 21.44 14.92 1.25
N LEU A 10 20.13 15.07 1.05
CA LEU A 10 19.41 14.74 -0.18
C LEU A 10 18.89 16.01 -0.88
N GLU A 11 19.25 17.22 -0.46
CA GLU A 11 18.96 18.43 -1.25
C GLU A 11 19.77 18.40 -2.56
N PRO A 12 19.16 18.55 -3.76
CA PRO A 12 17.82 19.09 -4.05
C PRO A 12 16.70 18.06 -4.30
N TYR A 13 16.89 16.78 -3.99
CA TYR A 13 15.95 15.66 -4.22
C TYR A 13 14.91 15.47 -3.12
N THR A 14 14.69 16.48 -2.27
CA THR A 14 13.69 16.46 -1.20
C THR A 14 12.47 17.29 -1.61
N PHE A 15 11.30 16.67 -1.68
CA PHE A 15 10.04 17.26 -2.10
C PHE A 15 9.07 17.37 -0.92
N ARG A 16 8.34 18.49 -0.87
CA ARG A 16 7.32 18.81 0.15
C ARG A 16 6.19 19.63 -0.48
N GLY A 17 5.02 19.66 0.18
CA GLY A 17 3.89 20.49 -0.25
C GLY A 17 3.45 20.19 -1.69
N ASP A 18 3.30 21.24 -2.50
CA ASP A 18 2.82 21.14 -3.88
C ASP A 18 3.70 20.26 -4.79
N HIS A 19 4.98 20.13 -4.49
CA HIS A 19 5.90 19.28 -5.26
C HIS A 19 5.57 17.79 -5.16
N LEU A 20 4.89 17.36 -4.09
CA LEU A 20 4.51 15.96 -3.90
C LEU A 20 3.48 15.49 -4.93
N ARG A 21 2.75 16.41 -5.57
CA ARG A 21 1.65 16.09 -6.50
C ARG A 21 2.09 15.25 -7.69
N GLU A 22 3.30 15.47 -8.18
CA GLU A 22 3.82 14.84 -9.40
C GLU A 22 4.83 13.73 -9.11
N VAL A 23 5.08 13.41 -7.84
CA VAL A 23 6.00 12.33 -7.47
C VAL A 23 5.33 10.98 -7.76
N ALA A 24 5.97 10.18 -8.59
CA ALA A 24 5.63 8.78 -8.87
C ALA A 24 6.93 7.98 -9.02
N PHE A 25 7.39 7.38 -7.93
CA PHE A 25 8.65 6.65 -7.89
C PHE A 25 8.43 5.16 -8.19
N PRO A 26 8.98 4.62 -9.29
CA PRO A 26 8.67 3.26 -9.72
C PRO A 26 9.32 2.21 -8.81
N LEU A 27 8.53 1.25 -8.33
CA LEU A 27 8.98 0.06 -7.62
C LEU A 27 8.65 -1.18 -8.46
N GLY A 28 9.70 -1.79 -9.02
CA GLY A 28 9.60 -2.99 -9.84
C GLY A 28 10.90 -3.26 -10.57
N GLY A 29 11.16 -4.54 -10.86
CA GLY A 29 12.35 -4.97 -11.59
C GLY A 29 12.27 -4.66 -13.09
N ILE A 30 13.39 -4.83 -13.77
CA ILE A 30 13.50 -4.66 -15.22
C ILE A 30 12.58 -5.67 -15.92
N GLY A 31 11.61 -5.18 -16.68
CA GLY A 31 10.69 -6.01 -17.47
C GLY A 31 9.57 -6.69 -16.68
N THR A 32 9.43 -6.42 -15.37
CA THR A 32 8.41 -7.08 -14.53
C THR A 32 7.10 -6.30 -14.40
N GLY A 33 7.06 -5.07 -14.92
CA GLY A 33 6.08 -4.08 -14.50
C GLY A 33 6.45 -3.45 -13.15
N CYS A 34 5.71 -2.42 -12.74
CA CYS A 34 5.97 -1.70 -11.50
C CYS A 34 4.69 -1.18 -10.84
N VAL A 35 4.83 -0.77 -9.58
CA VAL A 35 3.86 0.06 -8.85
C VAL A 35 4.59 1.32 -8.43
N SER A 36 4.00 2.50 -8.64
CA SER A 36 4.59 3.76 -8.22
C SER A 36 4.31 4.05 -6.75
N LEU A 37 5.34 4.43 -6.00
CA LEU A 37 5.19 5.13 -4.71
C LEU A 37 4.94 6.62 -4.98
N ASP A 38 3.78 7.12 -4.59
CA ASP A 38 3.39 8.50 -4.80
C ASP A 38 4.06 9.46 -3.78
N GLY A 39 3.95 10.77 -4.02
CA GLY A 39 4.50 11.77 -3.12
C GLY A 39 3.86 11.83 -1.73
N ARG A 40 2.71 11.18 -1.52
CA ARG A 40 2.05 11.08 -0.22
C ARG A 40 2.56 9.87 0.57
N GLY A 41 3.25 8.93 -0.07
CA GLY A 41 3.74 7.69 0.53
C GLY A 41 2.82 6.48 0.33
N ASN A 42 1.84 6.56 -0.57
CA ASN A 42 0.94 5.47 -0.93
C ASN A 42 1.22 4.95 -2.36
N PHE A 43 0.53 3.90 -2.79
CA PHE A 43 0.70 3.31 -4.12
C PHE A 43 -0.27 3.85 -5.16
N GLN A 44 0.27 4.10 -6.35
CA GLN A 44 -0.45 4.43 -7.58
C GLN A 44 0.20 3.72 -8.79
N ASP A 45 -0.34 3.93 -10.00
CA ASP A 45 0.20 3.39 -11.24
C ASP A 45 0.52 1.90 -11.17
N TRP A 46 -0.49 1.06 -10.95
CA TRP A 46 -0.35 -0.39 -10.92
C TRP A 46 -0.13 -0.94 -12.35
N GLU A 47 1.08 -0.75 -12.87
CA GLU A 47 1.57 -1.17 -14.19
C GLU A 47 2.13 -2.58 -14.15
N ILE A 48 1.29 -3.50 -13.67
CA ILE A 48 1.55 -4.93 -13.54
C ILE A 48 0.67 -5.72 -14.52
N PHE A 49 1.07 -6.96 -14.80
CA PHE A 49 0.43 -7.84 -15.81
C PHE A 49 0.53 -7.29 -17.24
N GLY A 50 1.67 -6.69 -17.59
CA GLY A 50 2.00 -6.34 -18.98
C GLY A 50 1.13 -5.24 -19.60
N ARG A 51 0.52 -4.37 -18.78
CA ARG A 51 -0.35 -3.28 -19.24
C ARG A 51 0.16 -1.90 -18.77
N PRO A 52 0.17 -0.88 -19.64
CA PRO A 52 0.28 0.50 -19.19
C PRO A 52 -0.97 0.84 -18.37
N ASN A 53 -0.79 1.48 -17.22
CA ASN A 53 -1.88 1.70 -16.28
C ASN A 53 -1.60 2.91 -15.37
N LYS A 54 -1.14 4.02 -15.96
CA LYS A 54 -0.93 5.29 -15.25
C LYS A 54 -2.23 5.86 -14.68
N GLY A 55 -2.15 6.48 -13.51
CA GLY A 55 -3.29 6.98 -12.75
C GLY A 55 -4.24 5.88 -12.26
N SER A 56 -3.77 4.63 -12.19
CA SER A 56 -4.57 3.53 -11.69
C SER A 56 -4.39 3.33 -10.20
N TYR A 57 -5.47 2.91 -9.56
CA TYR A 57 -5.53 2.59 -8.14
C TYR A 57 -6.29 1.29 -7.97
N LEU A 58 -5.90 0.53 -6.96
CA LEU A 58 -6.65 -0.62 -6.51
C LEU A 58 -7.54 -0.19 -5.35
N TRP A 59 -8.77 -0.68 -5.34
CA TRP A 59 -9.72 -0.32 -4.31
C TRP A 59 -9.21 -0.73 -2.93
N GLN A 60 -9.43 0.09 -1.91
CA GLN A 60 -9.10 -0.25 -0.51
C GLN A 60 -7.66 -0.76 -0.32
N THR A 61 -6.73 -0.34 -1.18
CA THR A 61 -5.33 -0.76 -1.13
C THR A 61 -4.53 0.31 -0.45
N MET A 62 -4.02 0.02 0.75
CA MET A 62 -3.53 1.06 1.64
C MET A 62 -2.72 0.55 2.83
N PRO A 63 -1.73 1.34 3.28
CA PRO A 63 -1.14 1.17 4.59
C PRO A 63 -1.95 1.89 5.67
N LEU A 64 -2.14 1.23 6.80
CA LEU A 64 -2.83 1.75 7.99
C LEU A 64 -1.95 1.55 9.22
N LEU A 65 -1.94 2.54 10.10
CA LEU A 65 -1.25 2.50 11.37
C LEU A 65 -2.26 2.69 12.49
N TRP A 66 -2.48 1.63 13.25
CA TRP A 66 -3.15 1.71 14.54
C TRP A 66 -2.11 2.10 15.59
N VAL A 67 -2.40 3.10 16.41
CA VAL A 67 -1.56 3.52 17.53
C VAL A 67 -2.39 3.74 18.78
N LYS A 68 -1.84 3.35 19.92
CA LYS A 68 -2.42 3.57 21.24
C LYS A 68 -1.31 3.96 22.22
N PRO A 69 -1.11 5.27 22.44
CA PRO A 69 -0.28 5.75 23.55
C PRO A 69 -0.86 5.31 24.89
N GLU A 70 0.01 5.16 25.87
CA GLU A 70 -0.37 4.87 27.25
C GLU A 70 -1.34 5.93 27.80
N ASP A 71 -2.43 5.46 28.41
CA ASP A 71 -3.56 6.27 28.92
C ASP A 71 -4.35 7.06 27.87
N GLU A 72 -4.12 6.82 26.57
CA GLU A 72 -4.88 7.45 25.49
C GLU A 72 -5.79 6.45 24.76
N ALA A 73 -6.82 6.98 24.09
CA ALA A 73 -7.65 6.19 23.19
C ALA A 73 -6.86 5.81 21.93
N ALA A 74 -7.13 4.62 21.41
CA ALA A 74 -6.54 4.18 20.15
C ALA A 74 -7.06 5.02 18.96
N ARG A 75 -6.17 5.27 18.02
CA ARG A 75 -6.46 5.97 16.76
C ARG A 75 -5.85 5.20 15.59
N ILE A 76 -6.51 5.29 14.43
CA ILE A 76 -5.99 4.74 13.17
C ILE A 76 -5.63 5.93 12.28
N LEU A 77 -4.48 5.84 11.64
CA LEU A 77 -4.01 6.75 10.61
C LEU A 77 -3.75 5.98 9.32
N ALA A 78 -4.22 6.51 8.20
CA ALA A 78 -3.66 6.19 6.90
C ALA A 78 -2.17 6.58 6.88
N VAL A 79 -1.28 5.66 6.49
CA VAL A 79 0.18 5.92 6.45
C VAL A 79 0.55 6.62 5.15
N GLN A 80 0.01 7.83 5.02
CA GLN A 80 0.20 8.71 3.88
C GLN A 80 0.01 10.16 4.31
N GLY A 81 0.40 11.10 3.45
CA GLY A 81 0.11 12.51 3.57
C GLY A 81 -1.32 12.92 3.20
N PRO A 82 -1.67 14.18 3.46
CA PRO A 82 -2.94 14.74 3.03
C PRO A 82 -2.97 14.87 1.51
N ARG A 83 -4.17 14.93 0.94
CA ARG A 83 -4.34 15.24 -0.48
C ARG A 83 -3.80 16.64 -0.75
N VAL A 84 -2.80 16.75 -1.62
CA VAL A 84 -2.35 18.04 -2.13
C VAL A 84 -3.41 18.57 -3.09
N LYS A 85 -3.80 19.83 -2.92
CA LYS A 85 -4.91 20.43 -3.66
C LYS A 85 -4.66 20.35 -5.17
N ASN A 86 -5.58 19.72 -5.89
CA ASN A 86 -5.60 19.72 -7.34
C ASN A 86 -6.90 20.39 -7.83
N TRP A 87 -6.77 21.52 -8.50
CA TRP A 87 -7.90 22.30 -9.02
C TRP A 87 -8.55 21.67 -10.25
N LEU A 88 -7.80 20.86 -11.00
CA LEU A 88 -8.27 20.20 -12.22
C LEU A 88 -8.95 18.86 -11.92
N GLY A 89 -8.65 18.24 -10.77
CA GLY A 89 -9.07 16.88 -10.46
C GLY A 89 -8.28 15.81 -11.24
N GLU A 90 -8.81 14.60 -11.30
CA GLU A 90 -8.24 13.45 -12.01
C GLU A 90 -9.06 13.09 -13.25
N VAL A 91 -8.42 12.55 -14.29
CA VAL A 91 -9.08 12.19 -15.56
C VAL A 91 -9.68 10.78 -15.47
N ALA A 92 -10.68 10.59 -14.60
CA ALA A 92 -11.33 9.29 -14.39
C ALA A 92 -12.87 9.34 -14.40
N GLY A 93 -13.49 10.53 -14.46
CA GLY A 93 -14.93 10.71 -14.63
C GLY A 93 -15.45 12.05 -14.14
N ALA A 94 -16.75 12.31 -14.29
CA ALA A 94 -17.38 13.56 -13.80
C ALA A 94 -17.17 13.78 -12.29
N TRP A 95 -17.11 12.68 -11.52
CA TRP A 95 -16.93 12.69 -10.07
C TRP A 95 -15.51 13.02 -9.64
N THR A 96 -14.53 12.94 -10.54
CA THR A 96 -13.11 13.13 -10.23
C THR A 96 -12.58 14.51 -10.56
N TYR A 97 -13.41 15.40 -11.12
CA TYR A 97 -13.09 16.82 -11.24
C TYR A 97 -13.20 17.54 -9.90
N GLY A 98 -12.28 18.48 -9.64
CA GLY A 98 -12.25 19.22 -8.37
C GLY A 98 -11.79 18.37 -7.18
N HIS A 99 -12.61 18.29 -6.12
CA HIS A 99 -12.25 17.67 -4.84
C HIS A 99 -12.57 16.17 -4.74
N GLY A 100 -13.21 15.57 -5.75
CA GLY A 100 -13.86 14.27 -5.62
C GLY A 100 -12.98 13.08 -5.99
N ASN A 101 -12.08 12.62 -5.12
CA ASN A 101 -11.68 11.20 -5.19
C ASN A 101 -11.57 10.59 -3.80
N LEU A 102 -12.74 10.42 -3.17
CA LEU A 102 -12.81 10.23 -1.73
C LEU A 102 -12.22 8.88 -1.27
N MET A 103 -12.49 7.77 -1.96
CA MET A 103 -12.18 6.44 -1.39
C MET A 103 -10.99 5.73 -2.02
N HIS A 104 -10.69 5.96 -3.31
CA HIS A 104 -9.59 5.28 -3.99
C HIS A 104 -8.22 5.70 -3.44
N HIS A 105 -8.12 6.95 -3.00
CA HIS A 105 -6.94 7.56 -2.40
C HIS A 105 -6.99 7.63 -0.88
N MET A 106 -8.03 7.03 -0.28
CA MET A 106 -8.29 7.12 1.16
C MET A 106 -8.45 8.57 1.66
N ASP A 107 -8.96 9.45 0.80
CA ASP A 107 -9.15 10.84 1.14
C ASP A 107 -10.29 11.01 2.15
N GLY A 108 -10.09 11.91 3.12
CA GLY A 108 -11.01 12.09 4.24
C GLY A 108 -10.77 11.15 5.42
N LEU A 109 -9.91 10.13 5.27
CA LEU A 109 -9.42 9.38 6.44
C LEU A 109 -8.40 10.21 7.23
N PRO A 110 -8.34 10.04 8.56
CA PRO A 110 -7.22 10.54 9.35
C PRO A 110 -5.89 10.04 8.76
N CYS A 111 -4.99 10.96 8.43
CA CYS A 111 -3.68 10.68 7.86
C CYS A 111 -2.60 11.55 8.53
N PHE A 112 -1.36 11.45 8.08
CA PHE A 112 -0.26 12.31 8.56
C PHE A 112 -0.43 13.73 8.02
N ASP A 113 0.07 14.72 8.75
CA ASP A 113 -0.14 16.14 8.44
C ASP A 113 0.94 16.68 7.48
N GLU A 114 2.16 16.17 7.59
CA GLU A 114 3.30 16.57 6.77
C GLU A 114 3.98 15.34 6.13
N VAL A 115 4.45 15.52 4.90
CA VAL A 115 5.26 14.55 4.18
C VAL A 115 6.51 15.20 3.62
N GLU A 116 7.62 14.52 3.80
CA GLU A 116 8.88 14.80 3.12
C GLU A 116 9.26 13.56 2.31
N PHE A 117 9.29 13.73 0.98
CA PHE A 117 9.66 12.67 0.06
C PHE A 117 11.06 12.93 -0.47
N ALA A 118 11.97 11.97 -0.35
CA ALA A 118 13.29 12.05 -0.95
C ALA A 118 13.58 10.81 -1.79
N GLY A 119 13.88 10.98 -3.07
CA GLY A 119 14.00 9.87 -4.02
C GLY A 119 15.27 9.92 -4.86
N THR A 120 16.05 8.86 -4.81
CA THR A 120 17.18 8.62 -5.73
C THR A 120 17.13 7.16 -6.16
N PHE A 121 16.73 6.91 -7.41
CA PHE A 121 16.59 5.54 -7.93
C PHE A 121 17.85 4.71 -7.62
N PRO A 122 17.71 3.51 -7.01
CA PRO A 122 16.49 2.71 -6.86
C PRO A 122 15.75 2.83 -5.51
N CYS A 123 16.11 3.78 -4.65
CA CYS A 123 15.52 3.95 -3.32
C CYS A 123 14.75 5.27 -3.17
N ALA A 124 13.57 5.21 -2.56
CA ALA A 124 12.82 6.36 -2.09
C ALA A 124 12.62 6.31 -0.57
N ARG A 125 12.62 7.48 0.06
CA ARG A 125 12.36 7.67 1.49
C ARG A 125 11.19 8.62 1.65
N VAL A 126 10.25 8.25 2.49
CA VAL A 126 9.10 9.08 2.85
C VAL A 126 9.11 9.24 4.37
N ARG A 127 9.20 10.47 4.84
CA ARG A 127 9.04 10.81 6.25
C ARG A 127 7.65 11.39 6.46
N LEU A 128 6.95 10.84 7.44
CA LEU A 128 5.57 11.16 7.76
C LEU A 128 5.51 11.71 9.19
N LYS A 129 4.89 12.86 9.36
CA LYS A 129 4.75 13.53 10.66
C LYS A 129 3.29 13.85 10.96
N LYS A 130 2.88 13.52 12.18
CA LYS A 130 1.54 13.78 12.71
C LYS A 130 1.65 14.70 13.90
N GLU A 131 0.93 15.82 13.88
CA GLU A 131 0.86 16.71 15.02
C GLU A 131 0.19 15.99 16.21
N ASN A 132 0.70 16.20 17.42
CA ASN A 132 0.18 15.58 18.64
C ASN A 132 0.23 14.04 18.66
N LEU A 133 1.21 13.45 17.96
CA LEU A 133 1.57 12.05 18.08
C LEU A 133 3.10 11.94 18.13
N PRO A 134 3.71 11.56 19.28
CA PRO A 134 5.17 11.45 19.41
C PRO A 134 5.71 10.16 18.79
N LEU A 135 5.37 9.92 17.52
CA LEU A 135 5.78 8.77 16.73
C LEU A 135 6.26 9.25 15.35
N GLU A 136 7.55 9.13 15.11
CA GLU A 136 8.15 9.33 13.78
C GLU A 136 7.92 8.08 12.93
N VAL A 137 7.44 8.27 11.70
CA VAL A 137 7.24 7.19 10.73
C VAL A 137 8.06 7.49 9.48
N GLU A 138 8.99 6.59 9.15
CA GLU A 138 9.78 6.64 7.91
C GLU A 138 9.51 5.37 7.09
N LEU A 139 9.26 5.53 5.80
CA LEU A 139 9.15 4.46 4.81
C LEU A 139 10.34 4.53 3.87
N CYS A 140 11.04 3.43 3.67
CA CYS A 140 11.98 3.23 2.57
C CYS A 140 11.36 2.26 1.56
N GLY A 141 11.07 2.74 0.35
CA GLY A 141 10.59 1.92 -0.76
C GLY A 141 11.72 1.67 -1.76
N PHE A 142 11.90 0.42 -2.19
CA PHE A 142 12.88 0.07 -3.23
C PHE A 142 12.49 -1.21 -3.97
N ASN A 143 13.13 -1.43 -5.11
CA ASN A 143 13.27 -2.75 -5.72
C ASN A 143 14.79 -3.02 -5.84
N PRO A 144 15.26 -4.27 -5.68
CA PRO A 144 16.67 -4.57 -5.89
C PRO A 144 17.08 -4.21 -7.32
N PHE A 145 17.88 -3.16 -7.50
CA PHE A 145 18.46 -2.79 -8.80
C PHE A 145 19.97 -2.77 -8.65
N ILE A 146 20.60 -3.88 -9.05
CA ILE A 146 22.00 -4.15 -8.78
C ILE A 146 22.71 -4.25 -10.14
N PRO A 147 23.60 -3.29 -10.48
CA PRO A 147 24.33 -3.34 -11.74
C PRO A 147 25.06 -4.67 -11.92
N LEU A 148 24.94 -5.23 -13.12
CA LEU A 148 25.51 -6.53 -13.52
C LEU A 148 24.89 -7.77 -12.86
N ASP A 149 23.84 -7.62 -12.05
CA ASP A 149 23.05 -8.72 -11.48
C ASP A 149 21.63 -8.66 -12.04
N VAL A 150 21.40 -9.44 -13.10
CA VAL A 150 20.13 -9.48 -13.82
C VAL A 150 19.04 -10.14 -12.98
N ASP A 151 19.38 -11.17 -12.21
CA ASP A 151 18.40 -11.93 -11.43
C ASP A 151 17.83 -11.08 -10.29
N ALA A 152 18.69 -10.34 -9.58
CA ALA A 152 18.24 -9.38 -8.58
C ALA A 152 17.47 -8.22 -9.22
N SER A 153 17.99 -7.65 -10.32
CA SER A 153 17.41 -6.49 -11.00
C SER A 153 16.09 -6.80 -11.72
N GLY A 154 15.82 -8.07 -12.02
CA GLY A 154 14.60 -8.57 -12.64
C GLY A 154 13.57 -9.06 -11.62
N TYR A 155 13.74 -8.79 -10.32
CA TYR A 155 12.82 -9.28 -9.30
C TYR A 155 11.45 -8.56 -9.34
N PRO A 156 10.32 -9.27 -9.49
CA PRO A 156 8.99 -8.67 -9.63
C PRO A 156 8.38 -8.30 -8.28
N GLY A 157 8.92 -7.27 -7.62
CA GLY A 157 8.45 -6.89 -6.28
C GLY A 157 8.73 -5.43 -5.89
N ALA A 158 7.94 -4.95 -4.94
CA ALA A 158 8.15 -3.69 -4.25
C ALA A 158 8.49 -3.99 -2.78
N CYS A 159 9.70 -3.62 -2.34
CA CYS A 159 10.13 -3.80 -0.96
C CYS A 159 9.86 -2.52 -0.17
N LEU A 160 9.14 -2.66 0.94
CA LEU A 160 8.80 -1.56 1.83
C LEU A 160 9.37 -1.82 3.22
N ILE A 161 10.22 -0.92 3.70
CA ILE A 161 10.78 -0.98 5.04
C ILE A 161 10.24 0.20 5.83
N TYR A 162 9.44 -0.10 6.85
CA TYR A 162 8.92 0.90 7.77
C TYR A 162 9.79 0.97 9.02
N ARG A 163 10.10 2.20 9.44
CA ARG A 163 10.72 2.51 10.71
C ARG A 163 9.76 3.35 11.53
N LEU A 164 9.34 2.81 12.66
CA LEU A 164 8.53 3.50 13.66
C LEU A 164 9.44 3.85 14.84
N LYS A 165 9.51 5.12 15.21
CA LYS A 165 10.34 5.59 16.34
C LYS A 165 9.49 6.42 17.28
N ASN A 166 9.27 5.89 18.48
CA ASN A 166 8.65 6.63 19.57
C ASN A 166 9.64 7.71 20.06
N THR A 167 9.23 8.97 20.00
CA THR A 167 10.03 10.13 20.45
C THR A 167 9.52 10.69 21.78
N GLY A 168 8.45 10.11 22.33
CA GLY A 168 7.87 10.50 23.60
C GLY A 168 8.39 9.68 24.77
N GLU A 169 7.93 10.03 25.96
CA GLU A 169 8.29 9.35 27.21
C GLU A 169 7.37 8.17 27.52
N LYS A 170 6.14 8.21 27.02
CA LYS A 170 5.12 7.17 27.24
C LYS A 170 5.27 6.02 26.26
N ARG A 171 4.90 4.82 26.70
CA ARG A 171 4.81 3.65 25.80
C ARG A 171 3.72 3.89 24.74
N ILE A 172 3.97 3.42 23.52
CA ILE A 172 2.99 3.40 22.44
C ILE A 172 2.89 1.97 21.92
N ASP A 173 1.69 1.39 21.98
CA ASP A 173 1.40 0.17 21.23
C ASP A 173 1.03 0.55 19.79
N ALA A 174 1.54 -0.18 18.81
CA ALA A 174 1.31 0.12 17.40
C ALA A 174 1.17 -1.15 16.55
N THR A 175 0.26 -1.11 15.57
CA THR A 175 0.15 -2.11 14.51
C THR A 175 0.20 -1.41 13.17
N LEU A 176 1.17 -1.81 12.34
CA LEU A 176 1.19 -1.46 10.92
C LEU A 176 0.47 -2.57 10.14
N ALA A 177 -0.57 -2.19 9.40
CA ALA A 177 -1.32 -3.07 8.54
C ALA A 177 -1.23 -2.59 7.08
N TRP A 178 -1.33 -3.55 6.16
CA TRP A 178 -1.52 -3.29 4.75
C TRP A 178 -2.79 -4.00 4.29
N SER A 179 -3.63 -3.30 3.55
CA SER A 179 -4.70 -3.89 2.77
C SER A 179 -4.33 -3.84 1.30
N LEU A 180 -4.61 -4.93 0.57
CA LEU A 180 -4.36 -5.03 -0.86
C LEU A 180 -5.58 -5.70 -1.51
N HIS A 181 -6.21 -5.01 -2.44
CA HIS A 181 -7.21 -5.61 -3.30
C HIS A 181 -6.52 -6.52 -4.32
N ASN A 182 -7.10 -7.70 -4.56
CA ASN A 182 -6.56 -8.68 -5.50
C ASN A 182 -6.30 -8.02 -6.87
N PRO A 183 -5.04 -7.88 -7.30
CA PRO A 183 -4.75 -7.22 -8.56
C PRO A 183 -4.90 -8.16 -9.77
N VAL A 184 -4.98 -9.48 -9.56
CA VAL A 184 -5.02 -10.50 -10.62
C VAL A 184 -6.35 -10.42 -11.36
N GLY A 185 -6.30 -10.06 -12.64
CA GLY A 185 -7.50 -9.84 -13.46
C GLY A 185 -8.17 -8.48 -13.26
N ASN A 186 -7.57 -7.57 -12.50
CA ASN A 186 -8.13 -6.24 -12.27
C ASN A 186 -8.31 -5.47 -13.61
N LYS A 187 -9.52 -4.94 -13.85
CA LYS A 187 -9.97 -4.31 -15.11
C LYS A 187 -9.92 -5.22 -16.36
N VAL A 188 -9.75 -6.53 -16.21
CA VAL A 188 -10.01 -7.48 -17.31
C VAL A 188 -11.51 -7.73 -17.34
N PRO A 189 -12.24 -7.31 -18.40
CA PRO A 189 -13.70 -7.43 -18.45
C PRO A 189 -14.15 -8.89 -18.30
N LEU A 190 -15.28 -9.10 -17.62
CA LEU A 190 -15.97 -10.39 -17.62
C LEU A 190 -16.68 -10.59 -18.96
N GLN A 191 -16.51 -11.77 -19.56
CA GLN A 191 -17.31 -12.18 -20.71
C GLN A 191 -18.73 -12.59 -20.26
N PRO A 192 -19.73 -12.56 -21.16
CA PRO A 192 -21.07 -13.03 -20.84
C PRO A 192 -21.06 -14.47 -20.30
N GLY A 193 -21.55 -14.66 -19.08
CA GLY A 193 -21.60 -15.97 -18.40
C GLY A 193 -20.34 -16.33 -17.61
N GLU A 194 -19.25 -15.56 -17.73
CA GLU A 194 -18.09 -15.65 -16.86
C GLU A 194 -18.41 -15.05 -15.49
N LYS A 195 -17.84 -15.63 -14.44
CA LYS A 195 -17.85 -15.07 -13.09
C LYS A 195 -16.42 -14.77 -12.69
N ASP A 196 -16.25 -13.73 -11.87
CA ASP A 196 -14.99 -13.58 -11.19
C ASP A 196 -14.79 -14.79 -10.26
N ALA A 197 -13.53 -15.21 -10.11
CA ALA A 197 -13.17 -16.36 -9.30
C ALA A 197 -11.90 -16.03 -8.52
N CYS A 198 -11.94 -14.88 -7.84
CA CYS A 198 -10.83 -14.41 -7.02
C CYS A 198 -10.53 -15.42 -5.92
N ARG A 199 -9.24 -15.74 -5.76
CA ARG A 199 -8.75 -16.65 -4.74
C ARG A 199 -7.69 -15.97 -3.89
N TYR A 200 -7.58 -16.46 -2.67
CA TYR A 200 -6.51 -16.11 -1.77
C TYR A 200 -6.03 -17.34 -1.00
N GLU A 201 -4.76 -17.34 -0.63
CA GLU A 201 -4.15 -18.34 0.23
C GLU A 201 -3.23 -17.65 1.23
N THR A 202 -3.32 -18.02 2.50
CA THR A 202 -2.38 -17.52 3.52
C THR A 202 -1.19 -18.45 3.63
N PHE A 203 0.00 -17.90 3.86
CA PHE A 203 1.22 -18.68 4.04
C PHE A 203 2.04 -18.17 5.21
N ASP A 204 2.81 -19.06 5.84
CA ASP A 204 3.87 -18.77 6.80
C ASP A 204 4.97 -19.82 6.65
N ASN A 205 6.19 -19.40 6.32
CA ASN A 205 7.35 -20.29 6.16
C ASN A 205 8.42 -20.09 7.25
N GLY A 206 8.08 -19.39 8.34
CA GLY A 206 8.98 -19.03 9.43
C GLY A 206 9.84 -17.78 9.16
N VAL A 207 10.07 -17.42 7.89
CA VAL A 207 10.82 -16.22 7.49
C VAL A 207 9.87 -15.09 7.06
N SER A 208 8.82 -15.43 6.34
CA SER A 208 7.81 -14.53 5.82
C SER A 208 6.43 -15.14 5.96
N ARG A 209 5.45 -14.28 6.19
CA ARG A 209 4.03 -14.63 6.24
C ARG A 209 3.19 -13.60 5.52
N GLY A 210 2.04 -14.02 4.99
CA GLY A 210 1.23 -13.14 4.19
C GLY A 210 0.06 -13.81 3.51
N ILE A 211 -0.46 -13.11 2.51
CA ILE A 211 -1.58 -13.53 1.68
C ILE A 211 -1.14 -13.48 0.21
N GLN A 212 -1.34 -14.59 -0.49
CA GLN A 212 -1.17 -14.70 -1.93
C GLN A 212 -2.55 -14.62 -2.58
N PHE A 213 -2.64 -13.91 -3.69
CA PHE A 213 -3.84 -13.73 -4.50
C PHE A 213 -3.67 -14.39 -5.85
N SER A 214 -4.76 -14.97 -6.36
CA SER A 214 -4.87 -15.53 -7.71
C SER A 214 -6.31 -15.37 -8.22
N ASN A 215 -6.58 -15.85 -9.43
CA ASN A 215 -7.93 -15.84 -10.00
C ASN A 215 -8.14 -17.07 -10.88
N ASP A 216 -9.02 -17.98 -10.45
CA ASP A 216 -9.25 -19.27 -11.10
C ASP A 216 -10.01 -19.14 -12.43
N ARG A 217 -10.51 -17.95 -12.77
CA ARG A 217 -11.18 -17.71 -14.06
C ARG A 217 -10.21 -17.79 -15.24
N PHE A 218 -8.91 -17.63 -14.99
CA PHE A 218 -7.88 -17.68 -16.02
C PHE A 218 -7.22 -19.07 -16.06
N GLY A 219 -7.52 -19.83 -17.11
CA GLY A 219 -6.86 -21.09 -17.40
C GLY A 219 -5.36 -20.93 -17.71
N GLU A 220 -4.64 -22.05 -17.81
CA GLU A 220 -3.17 -22.08 -17.88
C GLU A 220 -2.57 -21.25 -19.02
N GLU A 221 -3.21 -21.23 -20.19
CA GLU A 221 -2.77 -20.51 -21.39
C GLU A 221 -3.19 -19.02 -21.41
N SER A 222 -3.91 -18.55 -20.40
CA SER A 222 -4.37 -17.17 -20.35
C SER A 222 -3.21 -16.22 -20.03
N VAL A 223 -3.04 -15.19 -20.86
CA VAL A 223 -2.08 -14.09 -20.61
C VAL A 223 -2.40 -13.28 -19.35
N HIS A 224 -3.60 -13.44 -18.78
CA HIS A 224 -4.02 -12.78 -17.55
C HIS A 224 -3.84 -13.66 -16.30
N ARG A 225 -3.41 -14.90 -16.46
CA ARG A 225 -3.09 -15.79 -15.34
C ARG A 225 -1.84 -15.27 -14.62
N GLY A 226 -1.89 -15.30 -13.30
CA GLY A 226 -0.75 -14.90 -12.46
C GLY A 226 -1.12 -14.90 -10.99
N THR A 227 -0.15 -14.51 -10.17
CA THR A 227 -0.33 -14.33 -8.74
C THR A 227 0.23 -12.98 -8.30
N ALA A 228 -0.21 -12.52 -7.14
CA ALA A 228 0.40 -11.40 -6.43
C ALA A 228 0.42 -11.74 -4.93
N ALA A 229 1.34 -11.18 -4.17
CA ALA A 229 1.40 -11.43 -2.74
C ALA A 229 1.67 -10.14 -1.96
N LEU A 230 1.04 -10.04 -0.79
CA LEU A 230 1.38 -9.08 0.25
C LEU A 230 1.94 -9.87 1.43
N SER A 231 3.17 -9.55 1.84
CA SER A 231 3.88 -10.31 2.87
C SER A 231 4.69 -9.42 3.78
N THR A 232 5.01 -9.96 4.95
CA THR A 232 5.87 -9.32 5.95
C THR A 232 6.78 -10.36 6.59
N SER A 233 7.97 -9.93 7.01
CA SER A 233 8.87 -10.73 7.85
C SER A 233 8.59 -10.55 9.34
N TRP A 234 7.64 -9.69 9.73
CA TRP A 234 7.36 -9.40 11.14
C TRP A 234 6.72 -10.61 11.85
N PRO A 235 7.28 -11.11 12.98
CA PRO A 235 6.85 -12.32 13.68
C PRO A 235 5.37 -12.30 14.08
N GLU A 236 4.93 -11.20 14.68
CA GLU A 236 3.59 -11.08 15.25
C GLU A 236 2.61 -10.48 14.23
N THR A 237 1.98 -11.33 13.44
CA THR A 237 1.04 -10.90 12.38
C THR A 237 -0.32 -11.54 12.54
N THR A 238 -1.36 -10.77 12.27
CA THR A 238 -2.73 -11.24 12.07
C THR A 238 -3.15 -10.95 10.64
N ILE A 239 -3.95 -11.80 10.00
CA ILE A 239 -4.35 -11.66 8.60
C ILE A 239 -5.87 -11.64 8.50
N LEU A 240 -6.42 -10.56 7.94
CA LEU A 240 -7.79 -10.54 7.43
C LEU A 240 -7.77 -11.01 5.97
N ARG A 241 -8.35 -12.18 5.73
CA ARG A 241 -8.32 -12.84 4.40
C ARG A 241 -9.17 -12.13 3.36
N GLN A 242 -10.31 -11.59 3.80
CA GLN A 242 -11.27 -10.90 2.97
C GLN A 242 -11.98 -9.84 3.81
N TRP A 243 -12.31 -8.71 3.21
CA TRP A 243 -13.24 -7.78 3.83
C TRP A 243 -14.65 -8.38 3.79
N LYS A 244 -15.54 -7.95 4.69
CA LYS A 244 -16.93 -8.38 4.64
C LYS A 244 -17.57 -8.00 3.30
N LEU A 245 -18.45 -8.86 2.81
CA LEU A 245 -19.22 -8.58 1.61
C LEU A 245 -20.34 -7.60 1.96
N GLY A 246 -20.37 -6.46 1.30
CA GLY A 246 -21.39 -5.43 1.50
C GLY A 246 -21.20 -4.27 0.54
N GLY A 247 -22.14 -3.33 0.56
CA GLY A 247 -22.11 -2.16 -0.30
C GLY A 247 -21.49 -0.95 0.39
N TRP A 248 -20.87 -0.09 -0.41
CA TRP A 248 -20.55 1.30 -0.03
C TRP A 248 -19.67 1.42 1.23
N PHE A 249 -20.04 2.33 2.15
CA PHE A 249 -19.21 2.74 3.28
C PHE A 249 -19.35 1.82 4.50
N ASP A 250 -20.39 0.99 4.55
CA ASP A 250 -20.67 0.15 5.72
C ASP A 250 -19.55 -0.86 5.96
N VAL A 251 -19.09 -1.53 4.89
CA VAL A 251 -17.98 -2.49 4.97
C VAL A 251 -16.70 -1.81 5.46
N PHE A 252 -16.42 -0.62 4.95
CA PHE A 252 -15.23 0.14 5.37
C PHE A 252 -15.34 0.58 6.83
N GLN A 253 -16.51 1.07 7.27
CA GLN A 253 -16.75 1.50 8.64
C GLN A 253 -16.64 0.33 9.62
N GLU A 254 -17.17 -0.85 9.26
CA GLU A 254 -17.05 -2.07 10.05
C GLU A 254 -15.57 -2.49 10.18
N PHE A 255 -14.84 -2.57 9.07
CA PHE A 255 -13.40 -2.85 9.08
C PHE A 255 -12.64 -1.84 9.97
N TRP A 256 -12.94 -0.55 9.82
CA TRP A 256 -12.30 0.51 10.60
C TRP A 256 -12.60 0.38 12.10
N ASN A 257 -13.84 0.08 12.47
CA ASN A 257 -14.24 -0.08 13.87
C ASN A 257 -13.59 -1.30 14.51
N GLU A 258 -13.58 -2.44 13.81
CA GLU A 258 -12.93 -3.68 14.27
C GLU A 258 -11.43 -3.48 14.45
N PHE A 259 -10.76 -2.90 13.45
CA PHE A 259 -9.33 -2.62 13.54
C PHE A 259 -9.02 -1.57 14.63
N LYS A 260 -9.90 -0.59 14.86
CA LYS A 260 -9.70 0.44 15.89
C LYS A 260 -9.76 -0.16 17.29
N ALA A 261 -10.62 -1.15 17.51
CA ALA A 261 -10.84 -1.74 18.82
C ALA A 261 -9.60 -2.46 19.35
N THR A 262 -8.90 -3.20 18.48
CA THR A 262 -7.84 -4.14 18.93
C THR A 262 -6.48 -3.89 18.26
N GLY A 263 -6.43 -3.15 17.16
CA GLY A 263 -5.23 -3.07 16.32
C GLY A 263 -4.86 -4.40 15.68
N ARG A 264 -5.77 -5.38 15.67
CA ARG A 264 -5.56 -6.74 15.15
C ARG A 264 -6.75 -7.16 14.30
N PHE A 265 -6.50 -8.11 13.41
CA PHE A 265 -7.56 -8.70 12.61
C PHE A 265 -8.01 -10.02 13.24
N GLU A 266 -9.31 -10.12 13.51
CA GLU A 266 -9.93 -11.40 13.83
C GLU A 266 -10.15 -12.16 12.51
N SER A 267 -9.78 -13.43 12.47
CA SER A 267 -10.02 -14.25 11.28
C SER A 267 -11.53 -14.42 11.09
N ILE A 268 -12.07 -14.01 9.95
CA ILE A 268 -13.42 -14.42 9.52
C ILE A 268 -13.40 -15.97 9.47
N PRO A 269 -14.30 -16.69 10.15
CA PRO A 269 -14.39 -18.15 10.05
C PRO A 269 -14.54 -18.60 8.60
N GLU A 270 -14.06 -19.79 8.25
CA GLU A 270 -14.28 -20.35 6.92
C GLU A 270 -15.79 -20.50 6.68
N GLY A 271 -16.32 -19.64 5.81
CA GLY A 271 -17.64 -19.75 5.22
C GLY A 271 -17.47 -19.60 3.72
N ASP A 272 -18.12 -20.47 2.95
CA ASP A 272 -18.01 -20.63 1.50
C ASP A 272 -18.26 -19.31 0.74
N GLY A 273 -17.23 -18.46 0.67
CA GLY A 273 -17.24 -17.22 -0.08
C GLY A 273 -16.74 -17.46 -1.49
N VAL A 274 -17.59 -18.04 -2.34
CA VAL A 274 -17.46 -17.85 -3.79
C VAL A 274 -17.90 -16.41 -4.05
N GLY A 275 -16.93 -15.52 -4.26
CA GLY A 275 -17.12 -14.14 -4.70
C GLY A 275 -16.50 -13.96 -6.08
#